data_AF-A0A968CRQ6-F1
#
_entry.id   AF-A0A968CRQ6-F1
#
_cell.length_a   1.000
_cell.length_b   1.000
_cell.length_c   1.000
_cell.angle_alpha   90.00
_cell.angle_beta   90.00
_cell.angle_gamma   90.00
#
_symmetry.space_group_name_H-M   'P 1'
#
loop_
_entity.id
_entity.type
_entity.pdbx_description
1 polymer ?
#
loop_
_entity_poly.entity_id
_entity_poly.type
_entity_poly.pdbx_seq_one_letter_code
_entity_poly.pdbx_strand_id
1 'polypeptide(L)'
;MHLKQVRIVPDKFPTVEHYPFNLDIFKHPRTVGVHNPVTFFVGENGTGKSTLLQAISRRCGIYIWQGQRRARFQYNPYETQFYRGIEVTWAQNKVPGSFFASEIFNNFAQILDEWATMDPGLLDYFGGKSLMVQSHGQSLMSFFKSRFKIKGLYL
;
A
#
# COMPACT_ATOMS: atom_id res chain seq x y z
N MET A 1 -5.21 -16.75 6.61
CA MET A 1 -6.10 -15.87 5.82
C MET A 1 -5.21 -14.88 5.08
N HIS A 2 -4.97 -15.11 3.80
CA HIS A 2 -4.09 -14.28 2.97
C HIS A 2 -4.64 -14.28 1.53
N LEU A 3 -4.16 -13.37 0.70
CA LEU A 3 -4.33 -13.49 -0.74
C LEU A 3 -3.70 -14.82 -1.16
N LYS A 4 -4.41 -15.66 -1.91
CA LYS A 4 -3.85 -16.89 -2.49
C LYS A 4 -3.12 -16.61 -3.80
N GLN A 5 -3.63 -15.63 -4.54
CA GLN A 5 -3.17 -15.35 -5.89
C GLN A 5 -3.43 -13.89 -6.25
N VAL A 6 -2.49 -13.29 -6.96
CA VAL A 6 -2.63 -12.02 -7.65
C VAL A 6 -2.43 -12.27 -9.14
N ARG A 7 -3.35 -11.82 -9.97
CA ARG A 7 -3.27 -11.92 -11.43
C ARG A 7 -3.24 -10.53 -12.05
N ILE A 8 -2.31 -10.35 -12.99
CA ILE A 8 -2.17 -9.17 -13.83
C ILE A 8 -2.86 -9.49 -15.15
N VAL A 9 -3.80 -8.64 -15.56
CA VAL A 9 -4.67 -8.81 -16.73
C VAL A 9 -4.48 -7.62 -17.66
N PRO A 10 -3.49 -7.68 -18.58
CA PRO A 10 -3.16 -6.56 -19.47
C PRO A 10 -4.31 -6.13 -20.36
N ASP A 11 -5.23 -7.03 -20.72
CA ASP A 11 -6.42 -6.74 -21.53
C ASP A 11 -7.34 -5.68 -20.90
N LYS A 12 -7.20 -5.44 -19.59
CA LYS A 12 -7.95 -4.41 -18.85
C LYS A 12 -7.22 -3.07 -18.76
N PHE A 13 -6.03 -2.95 -19.34
CA PHE A 13 -5.25 -1.73 -19.27
C PHE A 13 -5.82 -0.67 -20.21
N PRO A 14 -5.93 0.60 -19.77
CA PRO A 14 -6.41 1.68 -20.62
C PRO A 14 -5.39 2.12 -21.68
N THR A 15 -4.12 1.74 -21.53
CA THR A 15 -3.01 2.09 -22.43
C THR A 15 -1.85 1.13 -22.18
N VAL A 16 -0.91 1.05 -23.14
CA VAL A 16 0.40 0.37 -22.98
C VAL A 16 1.58 1.34 -23.15
N GLU A 17 1.29 2.62 -23.38
CA GLU A 17 2.30 3.65 -23.67
C GLU A 17 2.74 4.41 -22.41
N HIS A 18 1.85 4.49 -21.42
CA HIS A 18 2.10 5.23 -20.19
C HIS A 18 2.43 4.29 -19.02
N TYR A 19 3.24 4.79 -18.09
CA TYR A 19 3.45 4.13 -16.81
C TYR A 19 2.13 3.97 -16.03
N PRO A 20 1.91 2.87 -15.29
CA PRO A 20 2.81 1.72 -15.17
C PRO A 20 2.64 0.65 -16.24
N PHE A 21 1.69 0.81 -17.15
CA PHE A 21 1.31 -0.21 -18.12
C PHE A 21 2.39 -0.50 -19.17
N ASN A 22 3.28 0.46 -19.41
CA ASN A 22 4.41 0.32 -20.33
C ASN A 22 5.59 -0.50 -19.79
N LEU A 23 5.55 -0.94 -18.53
CA LEU A 23 6.56 -1.83 -17.97
C LEU A 23 6.42 -3.25 -18.54
N ASP A 24 7.50 -3.80 -19.10
CA ASP A 24 7.48 -5.10 -19.77
C ASP A 24 6.99 -6.25 -18.88
N ILE A 25 7.27 -6.18 -17.58
CA ILE A 25 6.80 -7.16 -16.60
C ILE A 25 5.26 -7.22 -16.52
N PHE A 26 4.57 -6.13 -16.86
CA PHE A 26 3.12 -6.03 -16.81
C PHE A 26 2.43 -6.19 -18.17
N LYS A 27 3.16 -6.18 -19.29
CA LYS A 27 2.58 -6.31 -20.64
C LYS A 27 1.98 -7.68 -20.94
N HIS A 28 2.40 -8.71 -20.21
CA HIS A 28 1.92 -10.07 -20.39
C HIS A 28 1.08 -10.53 -19.19
N PRO A 29 0.04 -11.35 -19.41
CA PRO A 29 -0.71 -11.96 -18.32
C PRO A 29 0.24 -12.69 -17.39
N ARG A 30 0.19 -12.36 -16.09
CA ARG A 30 1.00 -13.02 -15.06
C ARG A 30 0.17 -13.36 -13.86
N THR A 31 0.48 -14.51 -13.27
CA THR A 31 -0.11 -14.97 -12.02
C THR A 31 0.99 -15.11 -11.00
N VAL A 32 0.81 -14.47 -9.84
CA VAL A 32 1.69 -14.59 -8.67
C VAL A 32 0.93 -15.34 -7.59
N GLY A 33 1.40 -16.54 -7.25
CA GLY A 33 0.93 -17.30 -6.10
C GLY A 33 1.46 -16.71 -4.81
N VAL A 34 0.60 -16.60 -3.80
CA VAL A 34 0.94 -16.14 -2.45
C VAL A 34 0.57 -17.28 -1.52
N HIS A 35 1.57 -18.10 -1.18
CA HIS A 35 1.37 -19.36 -0.45
C HIS A 35 1.61 -19.23 1.06
N ASN A 36 2.27 -18.15 1.47
CA ASN A 36 2.70 -17.93 2.84
C ASN A 36 2.07 -16.66 3.43
N PRO A 37 1.76 -16.63 4.74
CA PRO A 37 1.24 -15.44 5.41
C PRO A 37 2.14 -14.21 5.27
N VAL A 38 3.46 -14.42 5.19
CA VAL A 38 4.46 -13.39 4.92
C VAL A 38 5.10 -13.72 3.58
N THR A 39 5.00 -12.79 2.63
CA THR A 39 5.53 -12.93 1.27
C THR A 39 6.29 -11.68 0.88
N PHE A 40 7.52 -11.85 0.39
CA PHE A 40 8.38 -10.75 -0.04
C PHE A 40 8.40 -10.63 -1.56
N PHE A 41 8.25 -9.41 -2.06
CA PHE A 41 8.46 -9.07 -3.46
C PHE A 41 9.85 -8.47 -3.61
N VAL A 42 10.77 -9.20 -4.25
CA VAL A 42 12.17 -8.79 -4.44
C VAL A 42 12.46 -8.52 -5.92
N GLY A 43 13.44 -7.67 -6.19
CA GLY A 43 13.85 -7.29 -7.55
C GLY A 43 14.50 -5.92 -7.59
N GLU A 44 15.06 -5.55 -8.73
CA GLU A 44 15.79 -4.27 -8.91
C GLU A 44 14.89 -3.04 -8.79
N ASN A 45 15.50 -1.88 -8.52
CA ASN A 45 14.78 -0.61 -8.49
C ASN A 45 14.19 -0.29 -9.86
N GLY A 46 12.95 0.21 -9.90
CA GLY A 46 12.25 0.51 -11.17
C GLY A 46 11.45 -0.65 -11.77
N THR A 47 11.55 -1.87 -11.24
CA THR A 47 10.82 -3.05 -11.76
C THR A 47 9.31 -3.08 -11.44
N GLY A 48 8.76 -2.03 -10.80
CA GLY A 48 7.33 -1.91 -10.54
C GLY A 48 6.83 -2.60 -9.25
N LYS A 49 7.72 -3.00 -8.33
CA LYS A 49 7.35 -3.65 -7.05
C LYS A 49 6.34 -2.83 -6.23
N SER A 50 6.70 -1.59 -5.89
CA SER A 50 5.83 -0.70 -5.12
C SER A 50 4.51 -0.42 -5.86
N THR A 51 4.59 -0.30 -7.18
CA THR A 51 3.44 -0.11 -8.07
C THR A 51 2.46 -1.26 -7.99
N LEU A 52 2.96 -2.49 -8.01
CA LEU A 52 2.15 -3.70 -7.87
C LEU A 52 1.51 -3.78 -6.47
N LEU A 53 2.28 -3.50 -5.41
CA LEU A 53 1.74 -3.50 -4.04
C LEU A 53 0.64 -2.44 -3.85
N GLN A 54 0.82 -1.23 -4.39
CA GLN A 54 -0.20 -0.18 -4.37
C GLN A 54 -1.45 -0.59 -5.17
N ALA A 55 -1.28 -1.24 -6.32
CA ALA A 55 -2.40 -1.71 -7.13
C ALA A 55 -3.17 -2.85 -6.45
N ILE A 56 -2.47 -3.80 -5.80
CA ILE A 56 -3.09 -4.84 -4.96
C ILE A 56 -3.87 -4.19 -3.82
N SER A 57 -3.28 -3.20 -3.14
CA SER A 57 -3.93 -2.47 -2.03
C SER A 57 -5.25 -1.86 -2.48
N ARG A 58 -5.23 -1.06 -3.55
CA ARG A 58 -6.44 -0.46 -4.13
C ARG A 58 -7.46 -1.51 -4.59
N ARG A 59 -7.00 -2.60 -5.21
CA ARG A 59 -7.87 -3.70 -5.64
C ARG A 59 -8.58 -4.38 -4.47
N CYS A 60 -7.93 -4.44 -3.32
CA CYS A 60 -8.48 -4.96 -2.07
C CYS A 60 -9.34 -3.95 -1.30
N GLY A 61 -9.52 -2.72 -1.82
CA GLY A 61 -10.26 -1.66 -1.12
C GLY A 61 -9.47 -1.00 0.02
N ILE A 62 -8.16 -1.22 0.08
CA ILE A 62 -7.28 -0.58 1.06
C ILE A 62 -6.96 0.83 0.57
N TYR A 63 -7.32 1.82 1.38
CA TYR A 63 -6.99 3.21 1.10
C TYR A 63 -5.49 3.45 1.31
N ILE A 64 -4.89 4.17 0.36
CA ILE A 64 -3.49 4.59 0.44
C ILE A 64 -3.51 6.09 0.71
N TRP A 65 -3.12 6.47 1.92
CA TRP A 65 -2.91 7.87 2.26
C TRP A 65 -1.80 8.42 1.36
N GLN A 66 -2.12 9.43 0.57
CA GLN A 66 -1.15 10.20 -0.18
C GLN A 66 -1.22 11.62 0.35
N GLY A 67 -0.07 12.20 0.70
CA GLY A 67 -0.01 13.62 1.04
C GLY A 67 -0.39 14.49 -0.16
N GLN A 68 -0.19 15.80 -0.03
CA GLN A 68 -0.40 16.74 -1.13
C GLN A 68 0.38 16.30 -2.38
N ARG A 69 -0.36 16.06 -3.49
CA ARG A 69 0.24 15.74 -4.78
C ARG A 69 0.96 16.96 -5.30
N ARG A 70 2.28 16.88 -5.41
CA ARG A 70 3.07 17.93 -6.05
C ARG A 70 2.74 18.00 -7.54
N ALA A 71 2.81 19.20 -8.11
CA ALA A 71 2.68 19.38 -9.54
C ALA A 71 3.70 18.51 -10.27
N ARG A 72 3.24 17.78 -11.28
CA ARG A 72 4.11 16.96 -12.12
C ARG A 72 4.42 17.70 -13.40
N PHE A 73 5.66 17.62 -13.85
CA PHE A 73 6.06 18.12 -15.17
C PHE A 73 5.29 17.42 -16.29
N GLN A 74 5.15 16.09 -16.20
CA GLN A 74 4.33 15.29 -17.11
C GLN A 74 3.10 14.74 -16.38
N TYR A 75 1.93 15.09 -16.90
CA TYR A 75 0.66 14.59 -16.37
C TYR A 75 0.36 13.20 -16.93
N ASN A 76 0.05 12.25 -16.05
CA ASN A 76 -0.39 10.92 -16.42
C ASN A 76 -1.75 10.61 -15.77
N PRO A 77 -2.86 10.65 -16.54
CA PRO A 77 -4.20 10.40 -16.01
C PRO A 77 -4.44 8.94 -15.61
N TYR A 78 -3.61 8.01 -16.10
CA TYR A 78 -3.82 6.57 -15.94
C TYR A 78 -3.03 5.96 -14.78
N GLU A 79 -2.10 6.71 -14.17
CA GLU A 79 -1.18 6.20 -13.14
C GLU A 79 -1.90 5.50 -11.98
N THR A 80 -3.08 6.02 -11.61
CA THR A 80 -3.84 5.44 -10.50
C THR A 80 -4.70 4.25 -10.89
N GLN A 81 -4.87 3.98 -12.18
CA GLN A 81 -5.85 3.02 -12.70
C GLN A 81 -5.32 1.59 -12.78
N PHE A 82 -4.03 1.37 -12.47
CA PHE A 82 -3.40 0.04 -12.60
C PHE A 82 -4.13 -1.07 -11.83
N TYR A 83 -4.74 -0.75 -10.68
CA TYR A 83 -5.53 -1.71 -9.90
C TYR A 83 -6.71 -2.34 -10.68
N ARG A 84 -7.20 -1.69 -11.74
CA ARG A 84 -8.29 -2.21 -12.58
C ARG A 84 -7.88 -3.45 -13.37
N GLY A 85 -6.60 -3.55 -13.73
CA GLY A 85 -6.01 -4.73 -14.36
C GLY A 85 -5.44 -5.74 -13.35
N ILE A 86 -5.71 -5.56 -12.06
CA ILE A 86 -5.32 -6.52 -11.02
C ILE A 86 -6.54 -7.33 -10.60
N GLU A 87 -6.37 -8.63 -10.48
CA GLU A 87 -7.33 -9.55 -9.90
C GLU A 87 -6.71 -10.27 -8.73
N VAL A 88 -7.50 -10.49 -7.68
CA VAL A 88 -7.03 -11.09 -6.44
C VAL A 88 -7.95 -12.25 -6.08
N THR A 89 -7.35 -13.37 -5.69
CA THR A 89 -8.06 -14.52 -5.15
C THR A 89 -7.72 -14.61 -3.67
N TRP A 90 -8.74 -14.65 -2.82
CA TRP A 90 -8.58 -14.80 -1.38
C TRP A 90 -8.61 -16.28 -1.00
N ALA A 91 -7.79 -16.70 -0.04
CA ALA A 91 -7.87 -18.07 0.49
C ALA A 91 -9.16 -18.32 1.29
N GLN A 92 -9.77 -17.27 1.84
CA GLN A 92 -11.02 -17.29 2.63
C GLN A 92 -11.76 -15.96 2.40
N ASN A 93 -12.53 -15.46 3.38
CA ASN A 93 -13.19 -14.15 3.31
C ASN A 93 -12.20 -12.98 3.20
N LYS A 94 -12.66 -11.88 2.60
CA LYS A 94 -11.93 -10.61 2.58
C LYS A 94 -11.73 -10.11 4.01
N VAL A 95 -10.58 -9.49 4.26
CA VAL A 95 -10.23 -8.85 5.54
C VAL A 95 -9.85 -7.39 5.31
N PRO A 96 -9.98 -6.52 6.32
CA PRO A 96 -9.46 -5.16 6.25
C PRO A 96 -7.93 -5.19 6.08
N GLY A 97 -7.34 -4.05 5.72
CA GLY A 97 -5.90 -3.96 5.53
C GLY A 97 -5.34 -2.56 5.64
N SER A 98 -4.03 -2.45 5.51
CA SER A 98 -3.31 -1.17 5.49
C SER A 98 -2.14 -1.28 4.53
N PHE A 99 -1.87 -0.18 3.83
CA PHE A 99 -0.64 0.01 3.08
C PHE A 99 0.33 0.84 3.91
N PHE A 100 1.58 0.43 3.97
CA PHE A 100 2.65 1.15 4.65
C PHE A 100 3.77 1.49 3.66
N ALA A 101 4.15 2.76 3.60
CA ALA A 101 5.39 3.20 2.98
C ALA A 101 6.06 4.25 3.86
N SER A 102 7.38 4.18 3.98
CA SER A 102 8.16 5.12 4.79
C SER A 102 7.96 6.58 4.36
N GLU A 103 7.79 6.83 3.06
CA GLU A 103 7.50 8.16 2.51
C GLU A 103 6.15 8.74 2.97
N ILE A 104 5.16 7.86 3.21
CA ILE A 104 3.82 8.25 3.68
C ILE A 104 3.83 8.42 5.20
N PHE A 105 4.60 7.59 5.89
CA PHE A 105 4.60 7.48 7.35
C PHE A 105 4.95 8.80 8.05
N ASN A 106 5.90 9.57 7.52
CA ASN A 106 6.26 10.86 8.13
C ASN A 106 5.09 11.86 8.10
N ASN A 107 4.34 11.92 7.00
CA ASN A 107 3.16 12.78 6.91
C ASN A 107 2.05 12.29 7.86
N PHE A 108 1.88 10.96 7.95
CA PHE A 108 0.92 10.36 8.86
C PHE A 108 1.22 10.70 10.33
N ALA A 109 2.49 10.61 10.75
CA ALA A 109 2.89 10.95 12.12
C ALA A 109 2.62 12.41 12.48
N GLN A 110 2.82 13.34 11.54
CA GLN A 110 2.51 14.76 11.73
C GLN A 110 1.00 14.99 11.88
N ILE A 111 0.19 14.43 10.97
CA ILE A 111 -1.27 14.56 11.01
C ILE A 111 -1.85 13.95 12.29
N LEU A 112 -1.32 12.81 12.73
CA LEU A 112 -1.74 12.17 13.97
C LEU A 112 -1.49 13.09 15.18
N ASP A 113 -0.33 13.73 15.25
CA ASP A 113 -0.01 14.69 16.32
C ASP A 113 -0.93 15.92 16.27
N GLU A 114 -1.24 16.44 15.07
CA GLU A 114 -2.23 17.52 14.91
C GLU A 114 -3.60 17.11 15.44
N TRP A 115 -4.10 15.94 15.08
CA TRP A 115 -5.38 15.44 15.59
C TRP A 115 -5.36 15.18 17.11
N ALA A 116 -4.22 14.72 17.63
CA ALA A 116 -4.05 14.50 19.07
C ALA A 116 -4.12 15.80 19.88
N THR A 117 -3.92 16.98 19.27
CA THR A 117 -4.15 18.27 19.95
C THR A 117 -5.62 18.52 20.26
N MET A 118 -6.53 17.95 19.46
CA MET A 118 -7.98 18.07 19.63
C MET A 118 -8.57 16.90 20.42
N ASP A 119 -8.04 15.69 20.20
CA ASP A 119 -8.43 14.48 20.92
C ASP A 119 -7.18 13.62 21.24
N PRO A 120 -6.58 13.79 22.44
CA PRO A 120 -5.42 13.02 22.86
C PRO A 120 -5.65 11.50 22.91
N GLY A 121 -6.91 11.05 23.07
CA GLY A 121 -7.26 9.63 23.11
C GLY A 121 -6.95 8.89 21.80
N LEU A 122 -6.78 9.63 20.69
CA LEU A 122 -6.34 9.06 19.42
C LEU A 122 -4.96 8.38 19.51
N LEU A 123 -4.09 8.85 20.40
CA LEU A 123 -2.75 8.27 20.57
C LEU A 123 -2.78 6.83 21.08
N ASP A 124 -3.82 6.43 21.82
CA ASP A 124 -3.95 5.07 22.36
C ASP A 124 -4.04 4.02 21.25
N TYR A 125 -4.59 4.41 20.09
CA TYR A 125 -4.65 3.57 18.89
C TYR A 125 -3.29 3.40 18.19
N PHE A 126 -2.28 4.17 18.58
CA PHE A 126 -0.95 4.21 17.95
C PHE A 126 0.22 4.10 18.94
N GLY A 127 -0.04 3.61 20.16
CA GLY A 127 0.99 3.32 21.15
C GLY A 127 1.04 4.28 22.35
N GLY A 128 0.01 5.11 22.53
CA GLY A 128 -0.22 5.93 23.71
C GLY A 128 0.66 7.18 23.82
N LYS A 129 1.45 7.49 22.78
CA LYS A 129 2.32 8.67 22.73
C LYS A 129 2.52 9.13 21.29
N SER A 130 2.86 10.40 21.13
CA SER A 130 3.20 10.99 19.82
C SER A 130 4.26 10.15 19.10
N LEU A 131 4.06 9.95 17.80
CA LEU A 131 5.03 9.25 16.94
C LEU A 131 6.21 10.17 16.58
N MET A 132 6.06 11.48 16.73
CA MET A 132 7.06 12.49 16.41
C MET A 132 8.14 12.64 17.50
N VAL A 133 7.80 12.32 18.76
CA VAL A 133 8.75 12.36 19.89
C VAL A 133 9.55 11.05 20.08
N GLN A 134 9.47 10.14 19.10
CA GLN A 134 10.14 8.84 19.13
C GLN A 134 11.25 8.80 18.08
N SER A 135 12.25 7.93 18.27
CA SER A 135 13.19 7.63 17.19
C SER A 135 12.44 6.96 16.02
N HIS A 136 12.99 7.06 14.81
CA HIS A 136 12.36 6.50 13.60
C HIS A 136 12.01 5.00 13.76
N GLY A 137 12.89 4.21 14.38
CA GLY A 137 12.60 2.80 14.65
C GLY A 137 11.51 2.58 15.71
N GLN A 138 11.47 3.42 16.75
CA GLN A 138 10.47 3.33 17.81
C GLN A 138 9.07 3.70 17.31
N SER A 139 8.94 4.76 16.51
CA SER A 139 7.65 5.18 15.95
C SER A 139 7.07 4.11 15.03
N LEU A 140 7.90 3.51 14.17
CA LEU A 140 7.50 2.37 13.33
C LEU A 140 7.03 1.17 14.17
N MET A 141 7.78 0.82 15.21
CA MET A 141 7.43 -0.30 16.07
C MET A 141 6.12 -0.05 16.83
N SER A 142 5.90 1.16 17.34
CA SER A 142 4.65 1.59 17.98
C SER A 142 3.46 1.49 17.02
N PHE A 143 3.63 1.94 15.77
CA PHE A 143 2.62 1.82 14.72
C PHE A 143 2.30 0.35 14.42
N PHE A 144 3.30 -0.49 14.13
CA PHE A 144 3.09 -1.89 13.80
C PHE A 144 2.47 -2.67 14.96
N LYS A 145 2.95 -2.48 16.20
CA LYS A 145 2.39 -3.14 17.39
C LYS A 145 0.94 -2.78 17.64
N SER A 146 0.52 -1.58 17.27
CA SER A 146 -0.87 -1.15 17.44
C SER A 146 -1.73 -1.64 16.29
N ARG A 147 -1.26 -1.49 15.04
CA ARG A 147 -2.03 -1.80 13.84
C ARG A 147 -2.14 -3.29 13.54
N PHE A 148 -1.08 -4.08 13.74
CA PHE A 148 -1.02 -5.50 13.36
C PHE A 148 -1.70 -6.43 14.38
N LYS A 149 -2.19 -5.91 15.52
CA LYS A 149 -3.10 -6.64 16.42
C LYS A 149 -4.42 -7.00 15.73
N ILE A 150 -4.84 -6.18 14.78
CA ILE A 150 -6.03 -6.43 14.00
C ILE A 150 -5.69 -7.46 12.92
N LYS A 151 -6.51 -8.49 12.75
CA LYS A 151 -6.36 -9.43 11.65
C LYS A 151 -6.61 -8.72 10.32
N GLY A 152 -5.64 -8.72 9.41
CA GLY A 152 -5.76 -7.99 8.14
C GLY A 152 -4.69 -8.28 7.10
N LEU A 153 -4.84 -7.70 5.91
CA LEU A 153 -3.85 -7.68 4.84
C LEU A 153 -2.95 -6.44 4.99
N TYR A 154 -1.66 -6.67 5.22
CA TYR A 154 -0.67 -5.61 5.38
C TYR A 154 0.29 -5.62 4.20
N LEU A 155 0.42 -4.49 3.52
CA LEU A 155 1.18 -4.30 2.28
C LEU A 155 2.20 -3.19 2.44
#